data_AF-A0A9J5XQ64-F1
#
_entry.id   AF-A0A9J5XQ64-F1
#
_cell.length_a   1.000
_cell.length_b   1.000
_cell.length_c   1.000
_cell.angle_alpha   90.00
_cell.angle_beta   90.00
_cell.angle_gamma   90.00
#
_symmetry.space_group_name_H-M   'P 1'
#
loop_
_entity.id
_entity.type
_entity.pdbx_description
1 polymer ?
#
loop_
_entity_poly.entity_id
_entity_poly.type
_entity_poly.pdbx_seq_one_letter_code
_entity_poly.pdbx_strand_id
1 'polypeptide(L)'
;MDATISGSRNGLTPILLWYSLSSKGKIGIQQDVMRCLNNARYMRDRLQQANISVMLNELSTIVVLERPHDHEFTRHWQLSCVRDIIPVVVMPSITRETLDDFFIDLVQKRKMWHQDGSVKPPCVADDIGAQNCACALHNEDKAPTAGIRTHSQRKNDLGSPILEEGRRGNMMPPLVSIENLLARRGHTREWARVTGSIFWVCSHSR
;
A
#
# COMPACT_ATOMS: atom_id res chain seq x y z
N MET A 1 -19.54 17.42 -34.74
CA MET A 1 -19.62 16.37 -33.71
C MET A 1 -18.87 16.86 -32.49
N ASP A 2 -19.50 16.86 -31.31
CA ASP A 2 -18.80 17.13 -30.05
C ASP A 2 -18.00 15.88 -29.66
N ALA A 3 -16.73 16.06 -29.31
CA ALA A 3 -15.77 14.98 -29.08
C ALA A 3 -15.66 14.57 -27.60
N THR A 4 -16.58 15.02 -26.75
CA THR A 4 -16.47 14.85 -25.30
C THR A 4 -17.74 14.30 -24.66
N ILE A 5 -17.55 13.41 -23.67
CA ILE A 5 -18.66 12.69 -23.00
C ILE A 5 -19.49 13.63 -22.10
N SER A 6 -18.86 14.68 -21.56
CA SER A 6 -19.53 15.66 -20.68
C SER A 6 -19.77 16.97 -21.41
N GLY A 7 -21.01 17.49 -21.32
CA GLY A 7 -21.44 18.77 -21.89
C GLY A 7 -20.79 19.99 -21.22
N SER A 8 -21.51 20.68 -20.34
CA SER A 8 -20.93 21.81 -19.58
C SER A 8 -19.79 21.35 -18.68
N ARG A 9 -18.70 22.14 -18.58
CA ARG A 9 -17.50 21.79 -17.81
C ARG A 9 -17.03 22.92 -16.91
N ASN A 10 -16.32 22.57 -15.85
CA ASN A 10 -15.71 23.52 -14.94
C ASN A 10 -14.42 24.11 -15.53
N GLY A 11 -14.49 25.35 -16.04
CA GLY A 11 -13.33 26.06 -16.60
C GLY A 11 -12.26 26.45 -15.57
N LEU A 12 -12.58 26.40 -14.26
CA LEU A 12 -11.64 26.74 -13.20
C LEU A 12 -10.62 25.62 -12.92
N THR A 13 -11.03 24.36 -13.03
CA THR A 13 -10.16 23.19 -12.79
C THR A 13 -8.87 23.21 -13.65
N PRO A 14 -8.92 23.42 -14.98
CA PRO A 14 -7.69 23.47 -15.77
C PRO A 14 -6.81 24.68 -15.42
N ILE A 15 -7.39 25.81 -15.01
CA ILE A 15 -6.61 27.00 -14.57
C ILE A 15 -5.85 26.70 -13.28
N LEU A 16 -6.53 26.10 -12.29
CA LEU A 16 -5.90 25.72 -11.01
C LEU A 16 -4.82 24.64 -11.21
N LEU A 17 -5.07 23.67 -12.09
CA LEU A 17 -4.07 22.66 -12.44
C LEU A 17 -2.85 23.30 -13.09
N TRP A 18 -3.06 24.16 -14.10
CA TRP A 18 -1.98 24.88 -14.77
C TRP A 18 -1.16 25.73 -13.78
N TYR A 19 -1.84 26.47 -12.90
CA TYR A 19 -1.18 27.28 -11.87
C TYR A 19 -0.35 26.41 -10.92
N SER A 20 -0.89 25.29 -10.46
CA SER A 20 -0.19 24.36 -9.56
C SER A 20 1.04 23.72 -10.21
N LEU A 21 0.93 23.34 -11.49
CA LEU A 21 2.06 22.77 -12.24
C LEU A 21 3.13 23.81 -12.55
N SER A 22 2.72 25.01 -12.94
CA SER A 22 3.62 26.11 -13.31
C SER A 22 4.37 26.68 -12.10
N SER A 23 3.70 26.78 -10.94
CA SER A 23 4.31 27.26 -9.70
C SER A 23 5.32 26.26 -9.11
N LYS A 24 5.00 24.96 -9.10
CA LYS A 24 5.92 23.93 -8.57
C LYS A 24 7.06 23.59 -9.52
N GLY A 25 6.79 23.58 -10.82
CA GLY A 25 7.72 23.11 -11.83
C GLY A 25 8.12 21.63 -11.67
N LYS A 26 9.02 21.17 -12.54
CA LYS A 26 9.48 19.76 -12.54
C LYS A 26 10.20 19.38 -11.24
N ILE A 27 11.06 20.27 -10.73
CA ILE A 27 11.87 20.01 -9.54
C ILE A 27 10.99 19.90 -8.30
N GLY A 28 10.01 20.80 -8.12
CA GLY A 28 9.08 20.74 -6.98
C GLY A 28 8.23 19.47 -6.99
N ILE A 29 7.76 19.04 -8.17
CA ILE A 29 7.02 17.77 -8.31
C ILE A 29 7.90 16.58 -7.94
N GLN A 30 9.16 16.56 -8.38
CA GLN A 30 10.11 15.49 -8.01
C GLN A 30 10.36 15.44 -6.50
N GLN A 31 10.52 16.61 -5.86
CA GLN A 31 10.66 16.69 -4.40
C GLN A 31 9.41 16.18 -3.68
N ASP A 32 8.22 16.52 -4.17
CA ASP A 32 6.96 16.02 -3.63
C ASP A 32 6.86 14.49 -3.71
N VAL A 33 7.20 13.89 -4.85
CA VAL A 33 7.21 12.44 -5.02
C VAL A 33 8.19 11.79 -4.05
N MET A 34 9.42 12.30 -3.98
CA MET A 34 10.44 11.75 -3.06
C MET A 34 10.00 11.87 -1.60
N ARG A 35 9.38 12.98 -1.22
CA ARG A 35 8.83 13.19 0.13
C ARG A 35 7.74 12.17 0.44
N CYS A 36 6.80 11.94 -0.47
CA CYS A 36 5.74 10.96 -0.26
C CYS A 36 6.28 9.53 -0.13
N LEU A 37 7.23 9.14 -0.99
CA LEU A 37 7.88 7.83 -0.92
C LEU A 37 8.64 7.63 0.40
N ASN A 38 9.39 8.64 0.84
CA ASN A 38 10.12 8.58 2.11
C ASN A 38 9.17 8.51 3.32
N ASN A 39 8.08 9.28 3.29
CA ASN A 39 7.07 9.27 4.35
C ASN A 39 6.30 7.95 4.41
N ALA A 40 5.97 7.35 3.26
CA ALA A 40 5.34 6.03 3.21
C ALA A 40 6.25 4.93 3.78
N ARG A 41 7.54 4.95 3.42
CA ARG A 41 8.54 4.03 3.99
C ARG A 41 8.65 4.21 5.50
N TYR A 42 8.75 5.45 5.96
CA TYR A 42 8.79 5.80 7.38
C TYR A 42 7.59 5.24 8.15
N MET A 43 6.38 5.47 7.65
CA MET A 43 5.15 4.95 8.26
C MET A 43 5.15 3.42 8.34
N ARG A 44 5.54 2.75 7.24
CA ARG A 44 5.66 1.29 7.21
C ARG A 44 6.67 0.77 8.24
N ASP A 45 7.85 1.39 8.34
CA ASP A 45 8.90 0.98 9.27
C ASP A 45 8.44 1.12 10.73
N ARG A 46 7.72 2.21 11.06
CA ARG A 46 7.14 2.43 12.41
C ARG A 46 6.06 1.41 12.75
N LEU A 47 5.19 1.09 11.79
CA LEU A 47 4.14 0.08 11.97
C LEU A 47 4.72 -1.33 12.14
N GLN A 48 5.76 -1.69 11.38
CA GLN A 48 6.45 -2.97 11.52
C GLN A 48 7.10 -3.12 12.90
N GLN A 49 7.72 -2.06 13.43
CA GLN A 49 8.30 -2.05 14.79
C GLN A 49 7.26 -2.28 15.88
N ALA A 50 6.02 -1.85 15.68
CA ALA A 50 4.89 -2.10 16.59
C ALA A 50 4.21 -3.46 16.37
N ASN A 51 4.80 -4.35 15.57
CA ASN A 51 4.25 -5.66 15.22
C ASN A 51 2.84 -5.60 14.61
N ILE A 52 2.60 -4.58 13.77
CA ILE A 52 1.36 -4.38 13.03
C ILE A 52 1.52 -4.94 11.63
N SER A 53 0.50 -5.67 11.15
CA SER A 53 0.46 -6.17 9.77
C SER A 53 0.39 -4.99 8.80
N VAL A 54 1.42 -4.83 7.96
CA VAL A 54 1.53 -3.70 7.04
C VAL A 54 2.23 -4.11 5.75
N MET A 55 1.71 -3.61 4.63
CA MET A 55 2.28 -3.78 3.30
C MET A 55 2.50 -2.44 2.63
N LEU A 56 3.67 -2.29 2.03
CA LEU A 56 4.02 -1.18 1.16
C LEU A 56 4.71 -1.75 -0.08
N ASN A 57 4.29 -1.32 -1.27
CA ASN A 57 5.03 -1.57 -2.49
C ASN A 57 6.16 -0.53 -2.63
N GLU A 58 7.34 -0.95 -3.09
CA GLU A 58 8.58 -0.14 -3.03
C GLU A 58 8.48 1.25 -3.69
N LEU A 59 7.68 1.35 -4.75
CA LEU A 59 7.47 2.55 -5.55
C LEU A 59 6.05 3.14 -5.38
N SER A 60 5.33 2.74 -4.33
CA SER A 60 4.00 3.25 -4.02
C SER A 60 4.03 4.18 -2.82
N THR A 61 3.05 5.08 -2.76
CA THR A 61 2.76 5.93 -1.61
C THR A 61 1.57 5.42 -0.78
N ILE A 62 1.04 4.26 -1.14
CA ILE A 62 -0.10 3.64 -0.47
C ILE A 62 0.42 2.60 0.52
N VAL A 63 0.17 2.83 1.80
CA VAL A 63 0.47 1.90 2.89
C VAL A 63 -0.82 1.17 3.23
N VAL A 64 -0.83 -0.15 3.07
CA VAL A 64 -1.99 -0.98 3.43
C VAL A 64 -1.75 -1.56 4.81
N LEU A 65 -2.71 -1.37 5.72
CA LEU A 65 -2.68 -1.95 7.05
C LEU A 65 -3.99 -2.70 7.37
N GLU A 66 -4.00 -3.40 8.49
CA GLU A 66 -5.19 -4.08 9.01
C GLU A 66 -6.31 -3.10 9.38
N ARG A 67 -7.56 -3.57 9.32
CA ARG A 67 -8.73 -2.76 9.62
C ARG A 67 -8.88 -2.49 11.12
N PRO A 68 -9.05 -1.22 11.55
CA PRO A 68 -9.42 -0.89 12.92
C PRO A 68 -10.87 -1.32 13.21
N HIS A 69 -11.13 -1.80 14.42
CA HIS A 69 -12.48 -2.21 14.84
C HIS A 69 -13.40 -1.01 15.17
N ASP A 70 -12.82 0.15 15.49
CA ASP A 70 -13.57 1.33 15.89
C ASP A 70 -14.00 2.19 14.69
N HIS A 71 -15.30 2.47 14.63
CA HIS A 71 -15.88 3.35 13.64
C HIS A 71 -15.54 4.82 13.89
N GLU A 72 -15.37 5.24 15.16
CA GLU A 72 -15.01 6.63 15.49
C GLU A 72 -13.60 6.96 14.99
N PHE A 73 -12.65 6.05 15.16
CA PHE A 73 -11.30 6.18 14.61
C PHE A 73 -11.30 6.30 13.08
N THR A 74 -12.05 5.42 12.40
CA THR A 74 -12.19 5.46 10.93
C THR A 74 -12.77 6.78 10.46
N ARG A 75 -13.74 7.34 11.19
CA ARG A 75 -14.38 8.62 10.86
C ARG A 75 -13.46 9.81 11.13
N HIS A 76 -12.70 9.79 12.22
CA HIS A 76 -11.77 10.85 12.58
C HIS A 76 -10.69 11.03 11.50
N TRP A 77 -10.10 9.91 11.04
CA TRP A 77 -9.03 9.89 10.05
C TRP A 77 -9.50 9.70 8.60
N GLN A 78 -10.82 9.64 8.37
CA GLN A 78 -11.46 9.45 7.05
C GLN A 78 -10.92 8.24 6.26
N LEU A 79 -10.67 7.14 6.96
CA LEU A 79 -10.05 5.95 6.38
C LEU A 79 -11.05 5.19 5.51
N SER A 80 -10.59 4.70 4.35
CA SER A 80 -11.38 3.86 3.47
C SER A 80 -11.19 2.39 3.82
N CYS A 81 -12.15 1.77 4.49
CA CYS A 81 -12.11 0.35 4.85
C CYS A 81 -12.57 -0.52 3.69
N VAL A 82 -11.72 -1.46 3.25
CA VAL A 82 -12.02 -2.46 2.23
C VAL A 82 -11.77 -3.85 2.83
N ARG A 83 -12.83 -4.60 3.11
CA ARG A 83 -12.75 -5.90 3.82
C ARG A 83 -12.04 -5.75 5.19
N ASP A 84 -10.95 -6.48 5.40
CA ASP A 84 -10.15 -6.50 6.63
C ASP A 84 -8.87 -5.67 6.53
N ILE A 85 -8.74 -4.87 5.46
CA ILE A 85 -7.62 -3.97 5.23
C ILE A 85 -8.09 -2.51 5.02
N ILE A 86 -7.18 -1.59 5.30
CA ILE A 86 -7.33 -0.16 5.03
C ILE A 86 -6.09 0.37 4.29
N PRO A 87 -6.25 0.85 3.05
CA PRO A 87 -5.22 1.64 2.38
C PRO A 87 -5.17 3.06 2.95
N VAL A 88 -3.97 3.49 3.33
CA VAL A 88 -3.63 4.88 3.68
C VAL A 88 -2.76 5.45 2.58
N VAL A 89 -3.22 6.55 1.97
CA VAL A 89 -2.52 7.22 0.88
C VAL A 89 -1.68 8.36 1.42
N VAL A 90 -0.36 8.25 1.30
CA VAL A 90 0.57 9.31 1.69
C VAL A 90 0.66 10.35 0.58
N MET A 91 0.02 11.49 0.83
CA MET A 91 -0.02 12.64 -0.08
C MET A 91 0.99 13.72 0.33
N PRO A 92 1.36 14.66 -0.57
CA PRO A 92 2.38 15.68 -0.27
C PRO A 92 2.03 16.63 0.89
N SER A 93 0.75 16.79 1.22
CA SER A 93 0.30 17.60 2.37
C SER A 93 0.54 16.93 3.72
N ILE A 94 0.80 15.61 3.73
CA ILE A 94 0.97 14.83 4.96
C ILE A 94 2.42 14.98 5.44
N THR A 95 2.58 15.46 6.67
CA THR A 95 3.88 15.66 7.30
C THR A 95 4.23 14.48 8.21
N ARG A 96 5.47 14.44 8.72
CA ARG A 96 5.89 13.35 9.62
C ARG A 96 5.15 13.41 10.95
N GLU A 97 4.87 14.61 11.42
CA GLU A 97 4.14 14.86 12.65
C GLU A 97 2.73 14.28 12.56
N THR A 98 2.03 14.51 11.45
CA THR A 98 0.69 13.93 11.25
C THR A 98 0.72 12.40 11.17
N LEU A 99 1.78 11.83 10.60
CA LEU A 99 1.97 10.37 10.58
C LEU A 99 2.27 9.81 11.97
N ASP A 100 3.07 10.51 12.77
CA ASP A 100 3.36 10.12 14.15
C ASP A 100 2.10 10.24 15.03
N ASP A 101 1.31 11.31 14.87
CA ASP A 101 0.02 11.48 15.57
C ASP A 101 -0.95 10.32 15.23
N PHE A 102 -1.07 9.99 13.95
CA PHE A 102 -1.84 8.84 13.49
C PHE A 102 -1.35 7.53 14.10
N PHE A 103 -0.03 7.31 14.11
CA PHE A 103 0.57 6.10 14.66
C PHE A 103 0.33 5.97 16.17
N ILE A 104 0.49 7.05 16.92
CA ILE A 104 0.26 7.08 18.37
C ILE A 104 -1.19 6.76 18.68
N ASP A 105 -2.14 7.41 18.00
CA ASP A 105 -3.57 7.18 18.18
C ASP A 105 -3.95 5.73 17.82
N LEU A 106 -3.44 5.21 16.68
CA LEU A 106 -3.64 3.83 16.26
C LEU A 106 -3.17 2.83 17.35
N VAL A 107 -1.94 2.99 17.86
CA VAL A 107 -1.38 2.08 18.87
C VAL A 107 -2.17 2.17 20.18
N GLN A 108 -2.56 3.37 20.59
CA GLN A 108 -3.33 3.58 21.82
C GLN A 108 -4.70 2.92 21.73
N LYS A 109 -5.42 3.15 20.64
CA LYS A 109 -6.74 2.55 20.38
C LYS A 109 -6.66 1.05 20.22
N ARG A 110 -5.63 0.55 19.52
CA ARG A 110 -5.37 -0.89 19.39
C ARG A 110 -5.21 -1.58 20.74
N LYS A 111 -4.51 -0.97 21.70
CA LYS A 111 -4.42 -1.50 23.06
C LYS A 111 -5.80 -1.64 23.71
N MET A 112 -6.68 -0.64 23.54
CA MET A 112 -8.03 -0.68 24.08
C MET A 112 -8.88 -1.80 23.45
N TRP A 113 -8.76 -2.05 22.14
CA TRP A 113 -9.55 -3.08 21.47
C TRP A 113 -9.13 -4.51 21.81
N HIS A 114 -7.85 -4.72 22.12
CA HIS A 114 -7.29 -6.05 22.39
C HIS A 114 -6.97 -6.31 23.87
N GLN A 115 -7.30 -5.39 24.76
CA GLN A 115 -6.97 -5.45 26.20
C GLN A 115 -7.51 -6.71 26.89
N ASP A 116 -8.68 -7.20 26.49
CA ASP A 116 -9.35 -8.33 27.17
C ASP A 116 -9.00 -9.71 26.58
N GLY A 117 -8.12 -9.80 25.57
CA GLY A 117 -7.80 -11.05 24.87
C GLY A 117 -8.98 -11.70 24.12
N SER A 118 -10.15 -11.07 24.16
CA SER A 118 -11.43 -11.58 23.64
C SER A 118 -11.48 -11.60 22.11
N VAL A 119 -10.76 -10.68 21.45
CA VAL A 119 -10.69 -10.57 19.98
C VAL A 119 -9.23 -10.49 19.55
N LYS A 120 -8.73 -11.53 18.86
CA LYS A 120 -7.41 -11.50 18.21
C LYS A 120 -7.51 -10.68 16.92
N PRO A 121 -6.46 -9.93 16.54
CA PRO A 121 -6.45 -9.23 15.25
C PRO A 121 -6.63 -10.26 14.12
N PRO A 122 -7.49 -9.97 13.12
CA PRO A 122 -7.73 -10.89 12.02
C PRO A 122 -6.42 -11.14 11.24
N CYS A 123 -6.27 -12.36 10.73
CA CYS A 123 -5.15 -12.67 9.86
C CYS A 123 -5.40 -12.04 8.48
N VAL A 124 -4.61 -11.02 8.12
CA VAL A 124 -4.72 -10.32 6.82
C VAL A 124 -3.79 -10.91 5.75
N ALA A 125 -3.17 -12.07 6.00
CA ALA A 125 -2.19 -12.68 5.09
C ALA A 125 -2.72 -12.95 3.67
N ASP A 126 -4.01 -13.23 3.52
CA ASP A 126 -4.64 -13.44 2.21
C ASP A 126 -4.69 -12.15 1.37
N ASP A 127 -4.81 -10.98 2.01
CA ASP A 127 -4.90 -9.69 1.33
C ASP A 127 -3.54 -9.01 1.15
N ILE A 128 -2.63 -9.11 2.13
CA ILE A 128 -1.31 -8.43 2.10
C ILE A 128 -0.10 -9.35 1.85
N GLY A 129 -0.30 -10.66 1.86
CA GLY A 129 0.76 -11.68 1.80
C GLY A 129 1.30 -12.09 3.18
N ALA A 130 1.63 -13.37 3.33
CA ALA A 130 2.13 -13.95 4.59
C ALA A 130 3.41 -13.24 5.11
N GLN A 131 4.29 -12.80 4.21
CA GLN A 131 5.53 -12.09 4.55
C GLN A 131 5.29 -10.74 5.26
N ASN A 132 4.12 -10.12 5.01
CA ASN A 132 3.76 -8.82 5.55
C ASN A 132 2.83 -8.92 6.77
N CYS A 133 2.32 -10.11 7.07
CA CYS A 133 1.41 -10.34 8.19
C CYS A 133 2.19 -10.49 9.50
N ALA A 134 1.73 -9.85 10.58
CA ALA A 134 2.35 -9.91 11.90
C ALA A 134 1.66 -10.90 12.86
N CYS A 135 0.82 -11.82 12.33
CA CYS A 135 0.12 -12.80 13.15
C CYS A 135 1.07 -13.92 13.59
N ALA A 136 0.76 -14.54 14.74
CA ALA A 136 1.59 -15.61 15.32
C ALA A 136 1.80 -16.82 14.39
N LEU A 137 0.88 -17.07 13.45
CA LEU A 137 0.96 -18.19 12.50
C LEU A 137 2.01 -17.97 11.40
N HIS A 138 2.20 -16.72 10.96
CA HIS A 138 3.09 -16.36 9.85
C HIS A 138 4.35 -15.61 10.31
N ASN A 139 4.51 -15.38 11.62
CA ASN A 139 5.69 -14.72 12.18
C ASN A 139 6.91 -15.67 12.22
N GLU A 140 6.69 -16.97 12.37
CA GLU A 140 7.71 -18.02 12.41
C GLU A 140 8.41 -18.22 11.05
N ASP A 141 7.69 -17.98 9.94
CA ASP A 141 8.20 -18.15 8.57
C ASP A 141 9.07 -16.98 8.07
N LYS A 142 9.24 -15.91 8.87
CA LYS A 142 10.02 -14.71 8.50
C LYS A 142 11.52 -14.83 8.78
N ALA A 143 11.98 -15.93 9.37
CA ALA A 143 13.41 -16.17 9.58
C ALA A 143 14.15 -16.11 8.22
N PRO A 144 15.27 -15.37 8.13
CA PRO A 144 16.02 -15.28 6.89
C PRO A 144 16.52 -16.67 6.54
N THR A 145 16.11 -17.18 5.38
CA THR A 145 16.67 -18.40 4.79
C THR A 145 18.08 -18.09 4.29
N ALA A 146 19.00 -17.79 5.22
CA ALA A 146 20.44 -17.93 5.03
C ALA A 146 20.76 -19.41 5.23
N GLY A 147 21.09 -20.10 4.14
CA GLY A 147 21.06 -21.55 4.05
C GLY A 147 22.05 -22.32 4.92
N ILE A 148 21.80 -23.62 5.07
CA ILE A 148 22.75 -24.75 4.87
C ILE A 148 21.93 -26.06 4.83
N ARG A 149 22.28 -26.89 3.85
CA ARG A 149 21.76 -28.24 3.55
C ARG A 149 22.14 -29.27 4.63
N THR A 150 21.36 -30.34 4.78
CA THR A 150 21.90 -31.69 5.03
C THR A 150 21.12 -32.79 4.27
N HIS A 151 21.89 -33.60 3.52
CA HIS A 151 21.73 -34.98 3.01
C HIS A 151 20.34 -35.52 2.59
N SER A 152 20.11 -36.03 1.37
CA SER A 152 20.67 -37.24 0.71
C SER A 152 20.04 -37.27 -0.72
N GLN A 153 20.66 -37.63 -1.87
CA GLN A 153 21.17 -38.95 -2.25
C GLN A 153 21.70 -38.90 -3.72
N ARG A 154 22.84 -39.55 -3.95
CA ARG A 154 23.40 -40.18 -5.18
C ARG A 154 23.61 -39.39 -6.49
N LYS A 155 24.91 -39.40 -6.85
CA LYS A 155 25.52 -39.22 -8.17
C LYS A 155 24.88 -40.12 -9.24
N ASN A 156 24.88 -39.64 -10.48
CA ASN A 156 25.46 -40.36 -11.63
C ASN A 156 25.83 -39.35 -12.73
N ASP A 157 26.96 -39.66 -13.36
CA ASP A 157 27.80 -38.79 -14.18
C ASP A 157 27.42 -38.77 -15.68
N LEU A 158 28.07 -37.80 -16.35
CA LEU A 158 28.54 -37.74 -17.76
C LEU A 158 27.81 -36.80 -18.73
N GLY A 159 28.53 -35.74 -19.12
CA GLY A 159 28.39 -35.07 -20.42
C GLY A 159 28.52 -33.54 -20.41
N SER A 160 29.75 -33.01 -20.40
CA SER A 160 30.09 -31.69 -21.00
C SER A 160 30.44 -31.93 -22.49
N PRO A 161 30.49 -30.94 -23.44
CA PRO A 161 30.79 -29.53 -23.19
C PRO A 161 30.21 -28.44 -24.18
N ILE A 162 30.44 -27.16 -23.80
CA ILE A 162 30.78 -25.97 -24.63
C ILE A 162 29.66 -25.09 -25.30
N LEU A 163 29.72 -23.79 -24.89
CA LEU A 163 29.37 -22.49 -25.52
C LEU A 163 28.01 -22.28 -26.23
N GLU A 164 27.22 -21.32 -25.72
CA GLU A 164 26.84 -20.10 -26.48
C GLU A 164 26.33 -18.98 -25.53
N GLU A 165 26.92 -17.80 -25.74
CA GLU A 165 26.56 -16.48 -25.20
C GLU A 165 25.27 -15.99 -25.88
N GLY A 166 24.27 -15.52 -25.13
CA GLY A 166 23.02 -15.06 -25.78
C GLY A 166 21.96 -14.48 -24.88
N ARG A 167 22.19 -13.25 -24.39
CA ARG A 167 21.20 -12.18 -24.20
C ARG A 167 19.78 -12.63 -23.77
N ARG A 168 19.58 -12.98 -22.49
CA ARG A 168 18.24 -13.01 -21.87
C ARG A 168 18.03 -11.71 -21.12
N GLY A 169 17.14 -10.88 -21.67
CA GLY A 169 16.67 -9.67 -21.02
C GLY A 169 16.15 -10.00 -19.63
N ASN A 170 16.55 -9.18 -18.65
CA ASN A 170 16.00 -9.21 -17.31
C ASN A 170 14.48 -9.02 -17.41
N MET A 171 13.76 -10.14 -17.31
CA MET A 171 12.33 -10.14 -17.10
C MET A 171 12.13 -9.59 -15.69
N MET A 172 11.76 -8.31 -15.63
CA MET A 172 11.28 -7.65 -14.42
C MET A 172 10.25 -8.58 -13.77
N PRO A 173 10.41 -8.96 -12.49
CA PRO A 173 9.39 -9.76 -11.83
C PRO A 173 8.05 -8.99 -11.91
N PRO A 174 6.92 -9.67 -12.09
CA PRO A 174 5.65 -8.98 -12.25
C PRO A 174 5.40 -8.19 -10.96
N LEU A 175 5.33 -6.87 -11.10
CA LEU A 175 4.77 -6.00 -10.08
C LEU A 175 3.42 -6.62 -9.71
N VAL A 176 3.32 -7.16 -8.49
CA VAL A 176 2.02 -7.47 -7.89
C VAL A 176 1.38 -6.11 -7.62
N SER A 177 0.85 -5.52 -8.68
CA SER A 177 0.09 -4.29 -8.62
C SER A 177 -1.05 -4.54 -7.65
N ILE A 178 -1.33 -3.60 -6.76
CA ILE A 178 -2.52 -3.65 -5.88
C ILE A 178 -3.78 -3.90 -6.74
N GLU A 179 -3.77 -3.43 -8.00
CA GLU A 179 -4.78 -3.75 -9.01
C GLU A 179 -4.93 -5.26 -9.29
N ASN A 180 -3.86 -6.05 -9.30
CA ASN A 180 -3.92 -7.51 -9.52
C ASN A 180 -4.45 -8.27 -8.29
N LEU A 181 -4.20 -7.80 -7.07
CA LEU A 181 -4.84 -8.31 -5.85
C LEU A 181 -6.34 -8.01 -5.84
N LEU A 182 -6.74 -6.86 -6.40
CA LEU A 182 -8.14 -6.45 -6.51
C LEU A 182 -8.86 -7.07 -7.73
N ALA A 183 -8.15 -7.36 -8.83
CA ALA A 183 -8.72 -7.90 -10.07
C ALA A 183 -8.99 -9.41 -10.03
N ARG A 184 -8.31 -10.17 -9.15
CA ARG A 184 -8.51 -11.63 -9.04
C ARG A 184 -9.88 -12.08 -8.53
N ARG A 185 -10.76 -11.16 -8.10
CA ARG A 185 -12.15 -11.47 -7.69
C ARG A 185 -13.18 -10.43 -8.17
N GLY A 186 -13.30 -10.25 -9.48
CA GLY A 186 -14.59 -9.99 -10.16
C GLY A 186 -15.48 -8.81 -9.72
N HIS A 187 -14.97 -7.76 -9.06
CA HIS A 187 -15.79 -6.62 -8.60
C HIS A 187 -15.15 -5.27 -8.99
N THR A 188 -15.10 -5.00 -10.30
CA THR A 188 -14.58 -3.73 -10.87
C THR A 188 -15.55 -2.55 -10.73
N ARG A 189 -16.80 -2.77 -10.29
CA ARG A 189 -17.83 -1.71 -10.21
C ARG A 189 -17.79 -0.87 -8.93
N GLU A 190 -17.15 -1.35 -7.88
CA GLU A 190 -17.19 -0.69 -6.56
C GLU A 190 -16.07 0.35 -6.40
N TRP A 191 -14.93 0.13 -7.05
CA TRP A 191 -13.82 1.09 -7.09
C TRP A 191 -14.15 2.39 -7.83
N ALA A 192 -15.00 2.35 -8.86
CA ALA A 192 -15.49 3.57 -9.53
C ALA A 192 -16.36 4.43 -8.61
N ARG A 193 -17.02 3.84 -7.60
CA ARG A 193 -17.73 4.60 -6.56
C ARG A 193 -16.79 5.16 -5.50
N VAL A 194 -15.72 4.45 -5.13
CA VAL A 194 -14.74 4.95 -4.15
C VAL A 194 -13.90 6.09 -4.72
N THR A 195 -13.45 6.00 -5.97
CA THR A 195 -12.79 7.13 -6.66
C THR A 195 -13.76 8.28 -6.95
N GLY A 196 -15.05 7.98 -7.21
CA GLY A 196 -16.11 8.98 -7.28
C GLY A 196 -16.41 9.67 -5.94
N SER A 197 -16.38 8.95 -4.82
CA SER A 197 -16.65 9.47 -3.47
C SER A 197 -15.49 10.30 -2.91
N ILE A 198 -14.24 9.96 -3.23
CA ILE A 198 -13.08 10.83 -2.91
C ILE A 198 -13.20 12.17 -3.64
N PHE A 199 -13.69 12.18 -4.88
CA PHE A 199 -13.97 13.41 -5.61
C PHE A 199 -15.22 14.14 -5.06
N TRP A 200 -16.22 13.40 -4.56
CA TRP A 200 -17.45 13.96 -4.01
C TRP A 200 -17.27 14.66 -2.67
N VAL A 201 -16.42 14.13 -1.78
CA VAL A 201 -16.13 14.76 -0.46
C VAL A 201 -15.47 16.13 -0.62
N CYS A 202 -14.76 16.39 -1.73
CA CYS A 202 -14.15 17.70 -1.99
C CYS A 202 -15.14 18.74 -2.58
N SER A 203 -16.40 18.37 -2.86
CA SER A 203 -17.41 19.27 -3.44
C SER A 203 -18.51 19.70 -2.45
N HIS A 204 -18.44 19.31 -1.17
CA HIS A 204 -19.48 19.65 -0.17
C HIS A 204 -18.96 20.30 1.13
N SER A 205 -17.75 20.84 1.12
CA SER A 205 -17.33 21.80 2.16
C SER A 205 -17.36 23.21 1.56
N ARG A 206 -18.54 23.81 1.61
CA ARG A 206 -18.74 25.25 1.61
C ARG A 206 -19.49 25.59 2.89
#